data_AF-A0A9J7HVM9-F1
#
_entry.id   AF-A0A9J7HVM9-F1
#
_cell.length_a   1.000
_cell.length_b   1.000
_cell.length_c   1.000
_cell.angle_alpha   90.00
_cell.angle_beta   90.00
_cell.angle_gamma   90.00
#
_symmetry.space_group_name_H-M   'P 1'
#
loop_
_entity.id
_entity.type
_entity.pdbx_description
1 polymer ?
#
loop_
_entity_poly.entity_id
_entity_poly.type
_entity_poly.pdbx_seq_one_letter_code
_entity_poly.pdbx_strand_id
1 'polypeptide(L)'
;MLHTGQSADVNILAGDLNNQPFELGLKIIESNTGMDDGWLTAEHKNAEDSGLTWNLDDNNYTCYPDYPPCRYDYVLYKGSARCRVRCVHCETTMHKVPGKPFNYSDHEGVVAHLELEKVTGQTRVAPIPHDLSGCDASLRQAIQILEEKIGSAASSRLFYTAALLLCLLLMLLTTWLPLHHLVTSLLHLLLGLLIGWSFWMGAVVTEMERRGCLATKSGMEVLLNASPKKSI
;
A
#
# COMPACT_ATOMS: atom_id res chain seq x y z
N MET A 1 12.83 -1.25 7.05
CA MET A 1 14.18 -1.84 6.86
C MET A 1 15.19 -1.53 7.97
N LEU A 2 14.94 -0.57 8.87
CA LEU A 2 15.84 -0.24 9.98
C LEU A 2 16.24 -1.42 10.88
N HIS A 3 15.47 -2.52 10.93
CA HIS A 3 15.79 -3.68 11.79
C HIS A 3 16.29 -4.91 11.05
N THR A 4 15.97 -5.08 9.76
CA THR A 4 16.31 -6.31 9.00
C THR A 4 17.48 -6.11 8.03
N GLY A 5 17.81 -4.86 7.69
CA GLY A 5 18.79 -4.54 6.63
C GLY A 5 20.02 -3.74 7.09
N GLN A 6 20.11 -3.37 8.37
CA GLN A 6 21.13 -2.45 8.88
C GLN A 6 22.57 -2.97 8.71
N SER A 7 22.77 -4.29 8.76
CA SER A 7 24.08 -4.92 8.61
C SER A 7 24.36 -5.43 7.19
N ALA A 8 23.36 -5.41 6.31
CA ALA A 8 23.48 -5.90 4.94
C ALA A 8 24.36 -4.98 4.10
N ASP A 9 25.15 -5.56 3.20
CA ASP A 9 25.95 -4.77 2.27
C ASP A 9 25.07 -4.10 1.21
N VAL A 10 23.97 -4.74 0.83
CA VAL A 10 22.94 -4.23 -0.08
C VAL A 10 21.56 -4.64 0.41
N ASN A 11 20.60 -3.72 0.30
CA ASN A 11 19.19 -3.95 0.52
C ASN A 11 18.43 -3.81 -0.80
N ILE A 12 17.51 -4.73 -1.07
CA ILE A 12 16.65 -4.72 -2.27
C ILE A 12 15.21 -4.91 -1.78
N LEU A 13 14.30 -4.07 -2.29
CA LEU A 13 12.86 -4.22 -2.15
C LEU A 13 12.28 -4.27 -3.56
N ALA A 14 11.73 -5.42 -3.96
CA ALA A 14 11.21 -5.62 -5.30
C ALA A 14 9.85 -6.32 -5.28
N GLY A 15 8.98 -5.93 -6.22
CA GLY A 15 7.65 -6.51 -6.43
C GLY A 15 6.57 -5.44 -6.66
N ASP A 16 5.33 -5.89 -6.69
CA ASP A 16 4.14 -5.05 -6.76
C ASP A 16 3.92 -4.31 -5.42
N LEU A 17 4.09 -2.99 -5.44
CA LEU A 17 3.88 -2.11 -4.30
C LEU A 17 2.49 -1.47 -4.29
N ASN A 18 1.67 -1.68 -5.32
CA ASN A 18 0.32 -1.12 -5.47
C ASN A 18 0.25 0.40 -5.19
N ASN A 19 1.30 1.13 -5.54
CA ASN A 19 1.37 2.58 -5.40
C ASN A 19 2.07 3.16 -6.63
N GLN A 20 1.44 4.14 -7.26
CA GLN A 20 2.06 4.91 -8.34
C GLN A 20 3.15 5.85 -7.81
N PRO A 21 4.06 6.34 -8.68
CA PRO A 21 5.20 7.17 -8.28
C PRO A 21 4.85 8.45 -7.49
N PHE A 22 3.65 8.99 -7.71
CA PHE A 22 3.19 10.21 -7.05
C PHE A 22 2.39 9.96 -5.77
N GLU A 23 2.05 8.71 -5.46
CA GLU A 23 1.20 8.35 -4.33
C GLU A 23 1.97 8.35 -3.01
N LEU A 24 1.22 8.61 -1.94
CA LEU A 24 1.79 8.84 -0.61
C LEU A 24 2.51 7.60 -0.06
N GLY A 25 2.00 6.41 -0.33
CA GLY A 25 2.59 5.16 0.16
C GLY A 25 4.01 4.95 -0.37
N LEU A 26 4.22 5.12 -1.68
CA LEU A 26 5.55 5.01 -2.28
C LEU A 26 6.49 6.10 -1.78
N LYS A 27 6.02 7.35 -1.70
CA LYS A 27 6.80 8.47 -1.15
C LYS A 27 7.32 8.18 0.25
N ILE A 28 6.48 7.61 1.13
CA ILE A 28 6.88 7.21 2.47
C ILE A 28 7.92 6.09 2.43
N ILE A 29 7.74 5.08 1.56
CA ILE A 29 8.71 3.98 1.41
C ILE A 29 10.07 4.54 0.99
N GLU A 30 10.13 5.32 -0.08
CA GLU A 30 11.36 5.88 -0.64
C GLU A 30 12.02 6.82 0.37
N SER A 31 11.27 7.74 0.97
CA SER A 31 11.82 8.74 1.89
C SER A 31 12.30 8.13 3.21
N ASN A 32 11.60 7.10 3.73
CA ASN A 32 11.96 6.44 4.98
C ASN A 32 13.07 5.41 4.83
N THR A 33 13.08 4.64 3.73
CA THR A 33 14.13 3.66 3.47
C THR A 33 15.38 4.32 2.89
N GLY A 34 15.17 5.38 2.11
CA GLY A 34 16.21 6.04 1.38
C GLY A 34 16.78 5.20 0.25
N MET A 35 15.94 4.37 -0.37
CA MET A 35 16.27 3.53 -1.50
C MET A 35 16.08 4.28 -2.81
N ASP A 36 16.91 3.93 -3.79
CA ASP A 36 16.82 4.43 -5.15
C ASP A 36 15.88 3.55 -5.97
N ASP A 37 15.05 4.16 -6.81
CA ASP A 37 14.20 3.49 -7.79
C ASP A 37 15.03 3.11 -9.03
N GLY A 38 15.23 1.81 -9.24
CA GLY A 38 16.06 1.27 -10.33
C GLY A 38 15.63 1.74 -11.72
N TRP A 39 14.34 1.93 -11.96
CA TRP A 39 13.85 2.44 -13.25
C TRP A 39 14.26 3.91 -13.46
N LEU A 40 14.18 4.72 -12.40
CA LEU A 40 14.54 6.13 -12.47
C LEU A 40 16.05 6.36 -12.50
N THR A 41 16.83 5.54 -11.80
CA THR A 41 18.28 5.70 -11.63
C THR A 41 19.12 4.85 -12.58
N ALA A 42 18.51 4.03 -13.44
CA ALA A 42 19.23 3.25 -14.45
C ALA A 42 20.14 4.13 -15.32
N GLU A 43 21.42 3.75 -15.43
CA GLU A 43 22.42 4.43 -16.26
C GLU A 43 22.07 4.33 -17.76
N HIS A 44 21.56 3.18 -18.18
CA HIS A 44 21.16 2.92 -19.56
C HIS A 44 19.65 2.70 -19.64
N LYS A 45 18.93 3.78 -19.97
CA LYS A 45 17.48 3.76 -20.16
C LYS A 45 17.13 3.28 -21.56
N ASN A 46 16.23 2.32 -21.63
CA ASN A 46 15.56 1.96 -22.86
C ASN A 46 14.53 3.06 -23.17
N ALA A 47 14.72 3.80 -24.27
CA ALA A 47 13.87 4.95 -24.61
C ALA A 47 12.45 4.55 -25.03
N GLU A 48 12.25 3.31 -25.45
CA GLU A 48 10.96 2.77 -25.88
C GLU A 48 10.16 2.18 -24.73
N ASP A 49 10.81 1.94 -23.58
CA ASP A 49 10.15 1.41 -22.41
C ASP A 49 9.63 2.56 -21.53
N SER A 50 8.36 2.47 -21.18
CA SER A 50 7.65 3.45 -20.37
C SER A 50 7.77 3.19 -18.86
N GLY A 51 8.18 1.98 -18.48
CA GLY A 51 8.20 1.52 -17.10
C GLY A 51 6.80 1.22 -16.54
N LEU A 52 5.76 1.31 -17.36
CA LEU A 52 4.39 0.97 -16.98
C LEU A 52 4.25 -0.55 -16.91
N THR A 53 3.61 -1.04 -15.87
CA THR A 53 3.58 -2.48 -15.56
C THR A 53 2.17 -3.04 -15.52
N TRP A 54 1.12 -2.21 -15.45
CA TRP A 54 -0.25 -2.69 -15.34
C TRP A 54 -1.21 -1.91 -16.24
N ASN A 55 -2.25 -2.63 -16.71
CA ASN A 55 -3.35 -2.09 -17.51
C ASN A 55 -2.88 -1.42 -18.81
N LEU A 56 -1.96 -2.09 -19.52
CA LEU A 56 -1.41 -1.66 -20.81
C LEU A 56 -2.37 -1.98 -21.95
N ASP A 57 -2.41 -1.10 -22.96
CA ASP A 57 -3.30 -1.25 -24.13
C ASP A 57 -3.04 -2.53 -24.93
N ASP A 58 -1.81 -3.03 -24.93
CA ASP A 58 -1.38 -4.20 -25.71
C ASP A 58 -1.39 -5.52 -24.92
N ASN A 59 -1.79 -5.47 -23.64
CA ASN A 59 -1.89 -6.62 -22.74
C ASN A 59 -3.27 -7.29 -22.82
N ASN A 60 -3.28 -8.61 -23.03
CA ASN A 60 -4.51 -9.39 -23.21
C ASN A 60 -5.39 -9.55 -21.97
N TYR A 61 -4.91 -9.19 -20.78
CA TYR A 61 -5.65 -9.30 -19.53
C TYR A 61 -6.08 -7.94 -18.95
N THR A 62 -5.89 -6.86 -19.70
CA THR A 62 -6.36 -5.52 -19.35
C THR A 62 -7.86 -5.54 -19.10
N CYS A 63 -8.25 -5.22 -17.86
CA CYS A 63 -9.63 -5.34 -17.38
C CYS A 63 -10.32 -3.99 -17.18
N TYR A 64 -9.57 -2.88 -17.18
CA TYR A 64 -10.10 -1.53 -16.98
C TYR A 64 -9.65 -0.60 -18.12
N PRO A 65 -10.21 -0.71 -19.33
CA PRO A 65 -9.75 0.05 -20.49
C PRO A 65 -9.90 1.57 -20.34
N ASP A 66 -10.82 2.02 -19.48
CA ASP A 66 -11.00 3.45 -19.18
C ASP A 66 -10.04 3.98 -18.10
N TYR A 67 -9.27 3.09 -17.46
CA TYR A 67 -8.27 3.45 -16.47
C TYR A 67 -6.90 3.59 -17.15
N PRO A 68 -6.08 4.61 -16.81
CA PRO A 68 -4.79 4.77 -17.46
C PRO A 68 -3.81 3.65 -17.05
N PRO A 69 -2.86 3.28 -17.92
CA PRO A 69 -1.76 2.40 -17.53
C PRO A 69 -0.98 2.93 -16.34
N CYS A 70 -0.52 2.03 -15.47
CA CYS A 70 0.15 2.37 -14.21
C CYS A 70 1.47 1.64 -14.04
N ARG A 71 2.34 2.21 -13.20
CA ARG A 71 3.56 1.56 -12.71
C ARG A 71 3.33 1.17 -11.26
N TYR A 72 3.24 -0.13 -11.00
CA TYR A 72 3.05 -0.68 -9.65
C TYR A 72 4.16 -1.61 -9.20
N ASP A 73 4.94 -2.13 -10.15
CA ASP A 73 6.05 -3.03 -9.87
C ASP A 73 7.37 -2.26 -9.86
N TYR A 74 8.17 -2.48 -8.83
CA TYR A 74 9.39 -1.73 -8.58
C TYR A 74 10.55 -2.65 -8.25
N VAL A 75 11.77 -2.18 -8.55
CA VAL A 75 13.01 -2.68 -7.93
C VAL A 75 13.72 -1.50 -7.27
N LEU A 76 13.53 -1.38 -5.96
CA LEU A 76 14.18 -0.38 -5.13
C LEU A 76 15.44 -0.98 -4.50
N TYR A 77 16.53 -0.22 -4.46
CA TYR A 77 17.81 -0.70 -3.94
C TYR A 77 18.53 0.33 -3.09
N LYS A 78 19.40 -0.14 -2.19
CA LYS A 78 20.28 0.71 -1.39
C LYS A 78 21.56 -0.03 -1.01
N GLY A 79 22.68 0.58 -1.34
CA GLY A 79 24.00 0.15 -0.86
C GLY A 79 24.26 0.55 0.59
N SER A 80 25.26 -0.08 1.19
CA SER A 80 25.78 0.28 2.51
C SER A 80 27.03 1.16 2.39
N ALA A 81 27.58 1.59 3.53
CA ALA A 81 28.88 2.25 3.55
C ALA A 81 30.04 1.38 3.02
N ARG A 82 29.86 0.06 2.94
CA ARG A 82 30.88 -0.90 2.49
C ARG A 82 30.68 -1.37 1.05
N CYS A 83 29.51 -1.11 0.47
CA CYS A 83 29.16 -1.57 -0.87
C CYS A 83 28.35 -0.48 -1.58
N ARG A 84 28.96 0.10 -2.61
CA ARG A 84 28.29 1.00 -3.54
C ARG A 84 27.49 0.15 -4.51
N VAL A 85 26.26 0.58 -4.81
CA VAL A 85 25.37 -0.09 -5.75
C VAL A 85 24.93 0.93 -6.79
N ARG A 86 24.94 0.53 -8.06
CA ARG A 86 24.36 1.31 -9.15
C ARG A 86 23.46 0.42 -10.00
N CYS A 87 22.39 1.01 -10.53
CA CYS A 87 21.52 0.36 -11.50
C CYS A 87 22.08 0.63 -12.90
N VAL A 88 22.59 -0.40 -13.57
CA VAL A 88 23.08 -0.29 -14.95
C VAL A 88 21.92 -0.20 -15.92
N HIS A 89 20.92 -1.05 -15.68
CA HIS A 89 19.77 -1.20 -16.54
C HIS A 89 18.57 -1.62 -15.71
N CYS A 90 17.40 -1.08 -16.04
CA CYS A 90 16.12 -1.49 -15.49
C CYS A 90 15.08 -1.35 -16.58
N GLU A 91 14.31 -2.41 -16.86
CA GLU A 91 13.28 -2.42 -17.88
C GLU A 91 12.13 -3.37 -17.58
N THR A 92 11.00 -3.11 -18.23
CA THR A 92 9.87 -4.01 -18.27
C THR A 92 10.21 -5.24 -19.11
N THR A 93 9.65 -6.37 -18.75
CA THR A 93 9.94 -7.67 -19.36
C THR A 93 8.73 -8.59 -19.21
N MET A 94 8.83 -9.81 -19.75
CA MET A 94 7.75 -10.81 -19.65
C MET A 94 6.40 -10.34 -20.22
N HIS A 95 6.45 -9.68 -21.39
CA HIS A 95 5.30 -9.29 -22.21
C HIS A 95 4.49 -10.47 -22.75
N LYS A 96 4.35 -10.57 -24.07
CA LYS A 96 3.70 -11.71 -24.70
C LYS A 96 4.53 -12.97 -24.55
N VAL A 97 3.85 -14.08 -24.25
CA VAL A 97 4.48 -15.39 -24.26
C VAL A 97 5.00 -15.65 -25.67
N PRO A 98 6.28 -16.01 -25.87
CA PRO A 98 6.86 -16.18 -27.19
C PRO A 98 6.06 -17.13 -28.09
N GLY A 99 5.68 -16.65 -29.28
CA GLY A 99 4.88 -17.40 -30.24
C GLY A 99 3.41 -17.59 -29.84
N LYS A 100 2.92 -16.89 -28.81
CA LYS A 100 1.53 -16.92 -28.37
C LYS A 100 0.90 -15.53 -28.47
N PRO A 101 -0.43 -15.46 -28.64
CA PRO A 101 -1.14 -14.19 -28.76
C PRO A 101 -1.52 -13.56 -27.40
N PHE A 102 -0.99 -14.08 -26.28
CA PHE A 102 -1.36 -13.65 -24.91
C PHE A 102 -0.12 -13.33 -24.06
N ASN A 103 -0.29 -12.43 -23.08
CA ASN A 103 0.74 -12.02 -22.11
C ASN A 103 1.03 -13.10 -21.06
N TYR A 104 2.16 -12.99 -20.35
CA TYR A 104 2.42 -13.87 -19.20
C TYR A 104 1.48 -13.58 -18.02
N SER A 105 1.17 -12.30 -17.77
CA SER A 105 0.23 -11.84 -16.74
C SER A 105 -0.46 -10.55 -17.19
N ASP A 106 -1.44 -10.08 -16.42
CA ASP A 106 -2.00 -8.73 -16.46
C ASP A 106 -1.02 -7.64 -16.00
N HIS A 107 0.06 -8.04 -15.33
CA HIS A 107 1.24 -7.24 -15.07
C HIS A 107 2.41 -7.62 -15.97
N GLU A 108 3.21 -6.63 -16.35
CA GLU A 108 4.53 -6.81 -16.95
C GLU A 108 5.57 -7.01 -15.84
N GLY A 109 6.54 -7.89 -16.08
CA GLY A 109 7.66 -8.07 -15.16
C GLY A 109 8.60 -6.87 -15.19
N VAL A 110 9.39 -6.69 -14.13
CA VAL A 110 10.46 -5.67 -14.09
C VAL A 110 11.78 -6.37 -13.80
N VAL A 111 12.79 -6.13 -14.63
CA VAL A 111 14.15 -6.63 -14.44
C VAL A 111 15.09 -5.46 -14.18
N ALA A 112 15.97 -5.61 -13.19
CA ALA A 112 17.03 -4.64 -12.91
C ALA A 112 18.39 -5.33 -12.79
N HIS A 113 19.39 -4.75 -13.45
CA HIS A 113 20.79 -5.15 -13.34
C HIS A 113 21.53 -4.19 -12.41
N LEU A 114 21.82 -4.69 -11.21
CA LEU A 114 22.55 -3.95 -10.18
C LEU A 114 24.02 -4.37 -10.19
N GLU A 115 24.91 -3.39 -10.32
CA GLU A 115 26.34 -3.60 -10.13
C GLU A 115 26.79 -3.16 -8.74
N LEU A 116 27.51 -4.06 -8.07
CA LEU A 116 27.96 -3.92 -6.69
C LEU A 116 29.47 -3.72 -6.67
N GLU A 117 29.93 -2.63 -6.08
CA GLU A 117 31.34 -2.34 -5.89
C GLU A 117 31.66 -2.31 -4.39
N LYS A 118 32.59 -3.17 -3.97
CA LYS A 118 33.08 -3.16 -2.60
C LYS A 118 33.97 -1.93 -2.38
N VAL A 119 33.62 -1.11 -1.40
CA VAL A 119 34.39 0.07 -1.04
C VAL A 119 35.54 -0.36 -0.13
N THR A 120 36.78 -0.34 -0.64
CA THR A 120 37.99 -0.61 0.15
C THR A 120 38.54 0.68 0.76
N GLY A 121 38.39 0.81 2.08
CA GLY A 121 38.86 1.96 2.86
C GLY A 121 37.72 2.57 3.68
N GLN A 122 38.03 3.13 4.85
CA GLN A 122 37.07 3.92 5.64
C GLN A 122 36.85 5.29 4.96
N THR A 123 36.33 5.32 3.74
CA THR A 123 35.71 6.54 3.25
C THR A 123 34.39 6.61 3.96
N ARG A 124 34.31 7.45 4.99
CA ARG A 124 33.05 7.84 5.63
C ARG A 124 32.25 8.55 4.54
N VAL A 125 31.54 7.79 3.71
CA VAL A 125 30.61 8.34 2.72
C VAL A 125 29.68 9.22 3.55
N ALA A 126 29.77 10.53 3.35
CA ALA A 126 28.86 11.45 3.99
C ALA A 126 27.46 10.93 3.66
N PRO A 127 26.56 10.78 4.66
CA PRO A 127 25.19 10.40 4.38
C PRO A 127 24.70 11.31 3.27
N ILE A 128 24.28 10.74 2.14
CA ILE A 128 23.53 11.50 1.14
C ILE A 128 22.43 12.20 1.95
N PRO A 129 22.28 13.53 1.88
CA PRO A 129 21.23 14.21 2.62
C PRO A 129 19.91 13.62 2.16
N HIS A 130 19.37 12.68 2.95
CA HIS A 130 18.01 12.24 2.75
C HIS A 130 17.14 13.47 2.89
N ASP A 131 16.16 13.62 2.01
CA ASP A 131 15.13 14.64 2.16
C ASP A 131 14.24 14.27 3.35
N LEU A 132 14.80 14.44 4.55
CA LEU A 132 14.15 14.25 5.84
C LEU A 132 12.96 15.19 5.95
N SER A 133 13.02 16.38 5.32
CA SER A 133 11.89 17.30 5.23
C SER A 133 10.71 16.72 4.43
N GLY A 134 10.97 16.15 3.26
CA GLY A 134 9.96 15.49 2.43
C GLY A 134 9.39 14.23 3.10
N CYS A 135 10.24 13.47 3.81
CA CYS A 135 9.83 12.33 4.61
C CYS A 135 8.87 12.73 5.73
N ASP A 136 9.28 13.72 6.54
CA ASP A 136 8.47 14.23 7.65
C ASP A 136 7.14 14.79 7.14
N ALA A 137 7.13 15.49 6.01
CA ALA A 137 5.91 16.01 5.40
C ALA A 137 4.96 14.88 4.96
N SER A 138 5.49 13.84 4.30
CA SER A 138 4.71 12.68 3.86
C SER A 138 4.15 11.89 5.04
N LEU A 139 4.96 11.65 6.07
CA LEU A 139 4.51 11.01 7.31
C LEU A 139 3.42 11.81 8.02
N ARG A 140 3.55 13.15 8.11
CA ARG A 140 2.53 14.03 8.69
C ARG A 140 1.22 13.97 7.90
N GLN A 141 1.30 14.00 6.57
CA GLN A 141 0.12 13.85 5.72
C GLN A 141 -0.58 12.52 5.95
N ALA A 142 0.17 11.42 6.04
CA ALA A 142 -0.40 10.10 6.32
C ALA A 142 -1.05 10.02 7.71
N ILE A 143 -0.41 10.60 8.73
CA ILE A 143 -0.98 10.69 10.08
C ILE A 143 -2.31 11.44 10.06
N GLN A 144 -2.40 12.56 9.33
CA GLN A 144 -3.66 13.32 9.21
C GLN A 144 -4.79 12.48 8.59
N ILE A 145 -4.51 11.74 7.52
CA ILE A 145 -5.48 10.83 6.89
C ILE A 145 -5.95 9.76 7.88
N LEU A 146 -5.02 9.18 8.65
CA LEU A 146 -5.34 8.18 9.67
C LEU A 146 -6.16 8.76 10.81
N GLU A 147 -5.88 9.99 11.24
CA GLU A 147 -6.65 10.68 12.27
C GLU A 147 -8.10 10.91 11.86
N GLU A 148 -8.33 11.31 10.60
CA GLU A 148 -9.69 11.46 10.05
C GLU A 148 -10.44 10.11 10.04
N LYS A 149 -9.77 9.03 9.65
CA LYS A 149 -10.34 7.67 9.70
C LYS A 149 -10.62 7.19 11.12
N ILE A 150 -9.73 7.46 12.07
CA ILE A 150 -9.92 7.13 13.48
C ILE A 150 -11.09 7.95 14.06
N GLY A 151 -11.18 9.24 13.74
CA GLY A 151 -12.24 10.13 14.21
C GLY A 151 -13.62 9.73 13.69
N SER A 152 -13.71 9.22 12.45
CA SER A 152 -14.96 8.74 11.87
C SER A 152 -15.41 7.36 12.38
N ALA A 153 -14.55 6.61 13.09
CA ALA A 153 -14.88 5.28 13.59
C ALA A 153 -16.06 5.30 14.60
N ALA A 154 -16.19 6.37 15.40
CA ALA A 154 -17.32 6.53 16.32
C ALA A 154 -18.65 6.65 15.56
N SER A 155 -18.67 7.41 14.47
CA SER A 155 -19.85 7.57 13.60
C SER A 155 -20.22 6.25 12.91
N SER A 156 -19.25 5.51 12.40
CA SER A 156 -19.48 4.18 11.81
C SER A 156 -20.06 3.21 12.84
N ARG A 157 -19.52 3.19 14.07
CA ARG A 157 -20.05 2.35 15.15
C ARG A 157 -21.47 2.75 15.55
N LEU A 158 -21.77 4.05 15.60
CA LEU A 158 -23.13 4.54 15.87
C LEU A 158 -24.11 4.08 14.79
N PHE A 159 -23.73 4.17 13.51
CA PHE A 159 -24.54 3.70 12.39
C PHE A 159 -24.89 2.21 12.53
N TYR A 160 -23.90 1.34 12.73
CA TYR A 160 -24.15 -0.10 12.89
C TYR A 160 -24.95 -0.43 14.15
N THR A 161 -24.74 0.33 15.24
CA THR A 161 -25.53 0.17 16.47
C THR A 161 -26.99 0.58 16.25
N ALA A 162 -27.23 1.69 15.56
CA ALA A 162 -28.59 2.13 15.22
C ALA A 162 -29.29 1.13 14.29
N ALA A 163 -28.59 0.62 13.27
CA ALA A 163 -29.11 -0.42 12.38
C ALA A 163 -29.46 -1.71 13.12
N LEU A 164 -28.60 -2.14 14.06
CA LEU A 164 -28.84 -3.29 14.92
C LEU A 164 -30.11 -3.11 15.77
N LEU A 165 -30.24 -1.97 16.46
CA LEU A 165 -31.41 -1.66 17.29
C LEU A 165 -32.69 -1.57 16.46
N LEU A 166 -32.62 -0.98 15.26
CA LEU A 166 -33.74 -0.92 14.34
C LEU A 166 -34.17 -2.32 13.88
N CYS A 167 -33.23 -3.19 13.52
CA CYS A 167 -33.55 -4.56 13.12
C CYS A 167 -34.18 -5.37 14.26
N LEU A 168 -33.68 -5.21 15.49
CA LEU A 168 -34.27 -5.83 16.69
C LEU A 168 -35.69 -5.31 16.94
N LEU A 169 -35.92 -4.00 16.80
CA LEU A 169 -37.24 -3.40 16.94
C LEU A 169 -38.21 -3.92 15.87
N LEU A 170 -37.79 -3.98 14.61
CA LEU A 170 -38.61 -4.51 13.51
C LEU A 170 -38.92 -6.00 13.71
N MET A 171 -37.96 -6.77 14.20
CA MET A 171 -38.17 -8.18 14.54
C MET A 171 -39.24 -8.32 15.63
N LEU A 172 -39.24 -7.46 16.64
CA LEU A 172 -40.29 -7.44 17.67
C LEU A 172 -41.64 -6.97 17.11
N LEU A 173 -41.69 -5.92 16.29
CA LEU A 173 -42.96 -5.41 15.75
C LEU A 173 -43.66 -6.42 14.81
N THR A 174 -42.88 -7.17 14.04
CA THR A 174 -43.41 -8.17 13.10
C THR A 174 -44.10 -9.34 13.79
N THR A 175 -43.88 -9.58 15.09
CA THR A 175 -44.62 -10.60 15.84
C THR A 175 -46.07 -10.20 16.14
N TRP A 176 -46.39 -8.89 16.07
CA TRP A 176 -47.73 -8.35 16.36
C TRP A 176 -48.54 -8.08 15.08
N LEU A 177 -47.93 -8.20 13.91
CA LEU A 177 -48.57 -7.97 12.62
C LEU A 177 -49.18 -9.28 12.09
N PRO A 178 -50.45 -9.29 11.64
CA PRO A 178 -51.10 -10.46 11.08
C PRO A 178 -50.65 -10.69 9.63
N LEU A 179 -49.37 -11.05 9.45
CA LEU A 179 -48.79 -11.40 8.15
C LEU A 179 -48.90 -12.91 7.89
N HIS A 180 -48.87 -13.30 6.62
CA HIS A 180 -48.83 -14.71 6.22
C HIS A 180 -47.56 -15.39 6.74
N HIS A 181 -47.67 -16.61 7.28
CA HIS A 181 -46.56 -17.29 7.96
C HIS A 181 -45.26 -17.36 7.16
N LEU A 182 -45.35 -17.70 5.86
CA LEU A 182 -44.17 -17.74 4.98
C LEU A 182 -43.46 -16.38 4.88
N VAL A 183 -44.23 -15.29 4.79
CA VAL A 183 -43.70 -13.93 4.68
C VAL A 183 -42.98 -13.54 5.98
N THR A 184 -43.59 -13.85 7.12
CA THR A 184 -42.99 -13.60 8.45
C THR A 184 -41.69 -14.38 8.63
N SER A 185 -41.65 -15.66 8.25
CA SER A 185 -40.43 -16.48 8.35
C SER A 185 -39.29 -15.97 7.47
N LEU A 186 -39.58 -15.56 6.23
CA LEU A 186 -38.57 -14.98 5.33
C LEU A 186 -38.04 -13.64 5.86
N LEU A 187 -38.93 -12.79 6.40
CA LEU A 187 -38.57 -11.52 6.99
C LEU A 187 -37.68 -11.70 8.24
N HIS A 188 -38.00 -12.65 9.11
CA HIS A 188 -37.19 -12.95 10.30
C HIS A 188 -35.81 -13.51 9.94
N LEU A 189 -35.72 -14.36 8.91
CA LEU A 189 -34.43 -14.83 8.40
C LEU A 189 -33.57 -13.65 7.92
N LEU A 190 -34.14 -12.75 7.11
CA LEU A 190 -33.43 -11.57 6.62
C LEU A 190 -32.99 -10.66 7.77
N LEU A 191 -33.88 -10.35 8.71
CA LEU A 191 -33.55 -9.52 9.88
C LEU A 191 -32.48 -10.18 10.75
N GLY A 192 -32.53 -11.51 10.93
CA GLY A 192 -31.49 -12.25 11.65
C GLY A 192 -30.11 -12.11 11.00
N LEU A 193 -30.03 -12.22 9.67
CA LEU A 193 -28.79 -11.98 8.92
C LEU A 193 -28.29 -10.53 9.08
N LEU A 194 -29.19 -9.54 9.00
CA LEU A 194 -28.85 -8.13 9.17
C LEU A 194 -28.40 -7.80 10.60
N ILE A 195 -29.00 -8.43 11.61
CA ILE A 195 -28.57 -8.32 13.02
C ILE A 195 -27.15 -8.86 13.17
N GLY A 196 -26.89 -10.07 12.66
CA GLY A 196 -25.56 -10.68 12.70
C GLY A 196 -24.51 -9.83 11.99
N TRP A 197 -24.84 -9.34 10.80
CA TRP A 197 -23.97 -8.45 10.02
C TRP A 197 -23.71 -7.12 10.75
N SER A 198 -24.75 -6.47 11.28
CA SER A 198 -24.62 -5.17 11.97
C SER A 198 -23.77 -5.31 13.24
N PHE A 199 -23.98 -6.40 14.00
CA PHE A 199 -23.16 -6.70 15.17
C PHE A 199 -21.70 -6.95 14.78
N TRP A 200 -21.45 -7.81 13.79
CA TRP A 200 -20.10 -8.12 13.32
C TRP A 200 -19.36 -6.86 12.84
N MET A 201 -20.00 -6.06 11.99
CA MET A 201 -19.42 -4.83 11.47
C MET A 201 -19.14 -3.82 12.58
N GLY A 202 -20.13 -3.54 13.44
CA GLY A 202 -20.02 -2.52 14.47
C GLY A 202 -19.12 -2.89 15.66
N ALA A 203 -19.09 -4.15 16.06
CA ALA A 203 -18.33 -4.61 17.24
C ALA A 203 -16.93 -5.13 16.88
N VAL A 204 -16.78 -5.82 15.75
CA VAL A 204 -15.54 -6.50 15.38
C VAL A 204 -14.79 -5.70 14.33
N VAL A 205 -15.38 -5.49 13.16
CA VAL A 205 -14.67 -4.88 12.01
C VAL A 205 -14.24 -3.45 12.31
N THR A 206 -15.16 -2.58 12.77
CA THR A 206 -14.82 -1.19 13.09
C THR A 206 -13.74 -1.07 14.19
N GLU A 207 -13.74 -1.97 15.18
CA GLU A 207 -12.72 -1.96 16.22
C GLU A 207 -11.37 -2.48 15.70
N MET A 208 -11.36 -3.51 14.86
CA MET A 208 -10.16 -4.00 14.19
C MET A 208 -9.55 -2.92 13.29
N GLU A 209 -10.35 -2.26 12.46
CA GLU A 209 -9.91 -1.15 11.60
C GLU A 209 -9.31 -0.02 12.42
N ARG A 210 -10.01 0.42 13.48
CA ARG A 210 -9.54 1.48 14.37
C ARG A 210 -8.20 1.13 15.02
N ARG A 211 -8.04 -0.11 15.49
CA ARG A 211 -6.77 -0.60 16.07
C ARG A 211 -5.66 -0.67 15.03
N GLY A 212 -5.96 -1.12 13.82
CA GLY A 212 -5.04 -1.14 12.69
C GLY A 212 -4.53 0.27 12.37
N CYS A 213 -5.45 1.23 12.20
CA CYS A 213 -5.08 2.63 11.97
C CYS A 213 -4.25 3.22 13.10
N LEU A 214 -4.59 2.93 14.36
CA LEU A 214 -3.81 3.38 15.52
C LEU A 214 -2.40 2.79 15.53
N ALA A 215 -2.26 1.49 15.28
CA ALA A 215 -0.95 0.84 15.22
C ALA A 215 -0.08 1.44 14.10
N THR A 216 -0.65 1.66 12.92
CA THR A 216 0.04 2.31 11.80
C THR A 216 0.44 3.74 12.15
N LYS A 217 -0.47 4.52 12.74
CA LYS A 217 -0.18 5.89 13.20
C LYS A 217 0.98 5.91 14.19
N SER A 218 0.95 5.06 15.23
CA SER A 218 2.04 4.98 16.20
C SER A 218 3.37 4.58 15.55
N GLY A 219 3.35 3.68 14.56
CA GLY A 219 4.54 3.36 13.78
C GLY A 219 5.11 4.57 13.03
N MET A 220 4.25 5.36 12.39
CA MET A 220 4.65 6.59 11.70
C MET A 220 5.18 7.66 12.67
N GLU A 221 4.57 7.81 13.84
CA GLU A 221 5.04 8.73 14.89
C GLU A 221 6.42 8.34 15.42
N VAL A 222 6.70 7.04 15.57
CA VAL A 222 8.04 6.56 15.95
C VAL A 222 9.08 6.95 14.90
N LEU A 223 8.77 6.79 13.60
CA LEU A 223 9.66 7.20 12.51
C LEU A 223 9.90 8.72 12.51
N LEU A 224 8.83 9.50 12.69
CA LEU A 224 8.91 10.96 12.74
C LEU A 224 9.75 11.46 13.94
N ASN A 225 9.62 10.80 15.10
CA ASN A 225 10.38 11.14 16.30
C ASN A 225 11.85 10.69 16.25
N ALA A 226 12.15 9.65 15.47
CA ALA A 226 13.51 9.18 15.24
C ALA A 226 14.29 10.08 14.25
N SER A 227 13.59 10.92 13.48
CA SER A 227 14.20 11.91 12.59
C SER A 227 15.05 12.91 13.41
N PRO A 228 16.33 13.14 13.06
CA PRO A 228 17.17 14.07 13.81
C PRO A 228 16.57 15.47 13.75
N LYS A 229 16.14 16.00 14.91
CA LYS A 229 15.64 17.37 15.02
C LYS A 229 16.72 18.32 14.51
N LYS A 230 16.42 19.08 13.45
CA LYS A 230 17.25 20.22 13.05
C LYS A 230 17.31 21.18 14.25
N SER A 231 18.46 21.26 14.90
CA SER A 231 18.77 22.39 15.78
C SER A 231 18.80 23.63 14.89
N ILE A 232 17.85 24.53 15.12
CA ILE A 232 17.79 25.87 14.52
C ILE A 232 19.04 26.64 14.91
#